data_AF-A0AA46X3S0-F1
#
_entry.id   AF-A0AA46X3S0-F1
#
_cell.length_a   1.000
_cell.length_b   1.000
_cell.length_c   1.000
_cell.angle_alpha   90.00
_cell.angle_beta   90.00
_cell.angle_gamma   90.00
#
_symmetry.space_group_name_H-M   'P 1'
#
loop_
_entity.id
_entity.type
_entity.pdbx_description
1 polymer ?
#
loop_
_entity_poly.entity_id
_entity_poly.type
_entity_poly.pdbx_seq_one_letter_code
_entity_poly.pdbx_strand_id
1 'polypeptide(L)'
;MSNLKDFNWTGFWNDVDYAFESYIGKPVTDKDIKDAEAELGYTLPVAYIELLNNHNGGVLNKNCFINNEGDCVYVTGIYGIDRDKKYSIFGQFGNEFWISKWKYPPIGIVVADTISGGHDMIFLDYRECGPTGEPKVVRVDQEGDYSITLLADNFGDFIKNLYISIEEITDEEFQSLSDAEKVKLLNEQEDLDVDRSMELLTNIGIDNLSPILLSTLGRMYNNNGRPEEAIELFDRIDEAHRDWSWYYRCGYAHASLACGESYESEHVQKALQLIETAMKMTKEARLDKQLGWCCEVVKYLLTQIKPKEYKTDYPVIFETIENFSDKKNSIDTADGKDTEDVNEYEELNYPIYDEVHWVFNKLTYSREEFSKEYNKVVKNYTDKNQVDNDDILDEPEILLTYEAWIESVDQLFDNERVTDEELLEDDKEDGMWQVEIMAHLVADNGTYFTREELLFKLHNLMANKELGDHVFFEGIEYEGHECEGYGLIDNKNGIPVFYICCGS
;
A
#
# COMPACT_ATOMS: atom_id res chain seq x y z
N MET A 1 -28.13 -16.31 16.36
CA MET A 1 -27.64 -15.33 17.37
C MET A 1 -26.44 -15.95 18.05
N SER A 2 -25.26 -15.40 17.81
CA SER A 2 -24.06 -15.76 18.55
C SER A 2 -24.22 -15.29 20.00
N ASN A 3 -23.82 -16.11 20.97
CA ASN A 3 -23.83 -15.76 22.40
C ASN A 3 -22.42 -15.95 23.00
N LEU A 4 -22.19 -15.39 24.18
CA LEU A 4 -20.93 -15.36 24.93
C LEU A 4 -20.98 -16.15 26.24
N LYS A 5 -21.99 -17.02 26.46
CA LYS A 5 -22.16 -17.78 27.72
C LYS A 5 -20.95 -18.65 28.06
N ASP A 6 -20.35 -19.26 27.05
CA ASP A 6 -19.18 -20.14 27.19
C ASP A 6 -17.89 -19.46 26.71
N PHE A 7 -17.89 -18.14 26.57
CA PHE A 7 -16.72 -17.39 26.11
C PHE A 7 -15.65 -17.36 27.21
N ASN A 8 -14.39 -17.58 26.81
CA ASN A 8 -13.25 -17.50 27.73
C ASN A 8 -12.79 -16.05 27.87
N TRP A 9 -13.13 -15.42 28.99
CA TRP A 9 -12.76 -14.04 29.31
C TRP A 9 -11.32 -13.86 29.82
N THR A 10 -10.57 -14.95 30.03
CA THR A 10 -9.18 -14.85 30.51
C THR A 10 -8.30 -14.18 29.46
N GLY A 11 -7.63 -13.09 29.87
CA GLY A 11 -6.79 -12.29 28.98
C GLY A 11 -7.56 -11.45 27.95
N PHE A 12 -8.88 -11.30 28.11
CA PHE A 12 -9.69 -10.49 27.20
C PHE A 12 -9.63 -8.98 27.55
N TRP A 13 -9.74 -8.66 28.84
CA TRP A 13 -9.73 -7.30 29.36
C TRP A 13 -8.32 -6.86 29.79
N ASN A 14 -8.03 -5.59 29.59
CA ASN A 14 -6.84 -4.92 30.11
C ASN A 14 -7.22 -3.98 31.27
N ASP A 15 -7.38 -4.56 32.47
CA ASP A 15 -7.87 -3.86 33.67
C ASP A 15 -6.76 -3.05 34.37
N VAL A 16 -6.26 -2.03 33.68
CA VAL A 16 -5.35 -1.02 34.24
C VAL A 16 -6.11 0.08 34.98
N ASP A 17 -5.42 0.87 35.81
CA ASP A 17 -6.02 1.97 36.59
C ASP A 17 -6.85 2.92 35.71
N TYR A 18 -6.37 3.23 34.50
CA TYR A 18 -7.10 4.04 33.52
C TYR A 18 -8.44 3.44 33.11
N ALA A 19 -8.51 2.11 32.92
CA ALA A 19 -9.73 1.40 32.57
C ALA A 19 -10.74 1.49 33.73
N PHE A 20 -10.29 1.29 34.98
CA PHE A 20 -11.13 1.43 36.17
C PHE A 20 -11.69 2.84 36.32
N GLU A 21 -10.89 3.86 36.06
CA GLU A 21 -11.32 5.25 36.15
C GLU A 21 -12.34 5.58 35.05
N SER A 22 -12.06 5.19 33.81
CA SER A 22 -12.71 5.79 32.64
C SER A 22 -13.75 4.91 31.93
N TYR A 23 -13.65 3.57 32.04
CA TYR A 23 -14.50 2.61 31.30
C TYR A 23 -15.34 1.72 32.22
N ILE A 24 -14.71 1.11 33.22
CA ILE A 24 -15.30 -0.01 33.97
C ILE A 24 -16.36 0.49 34.94
N GLY A 25 -17.62 0.23 34.60
CA GLY A 25 -18.79 0.57 35.40
C GLY A 25 -19.08 -0.39 36.55
N LYS A 26 -20.02 -0.01 37.42
CA LYS A 26 -20.53 -0.92 38.45
C LYS A 26 -21.26 -2.13 37.83
N PRO A 27 -21.40 -3.27 38.55
CA PRO A 27 -22.15 -4.42 38.06
C PRO A 27 -23.57 -4.04 37.63
N VAL A 28 -23.99 -4.54 36.46
CA VAL A 28 -25.30 -4.24 35.88
C VAL A 28 -26.41 -5.09 36.50
N THR A 29 -27.62 -4.55 36.55
CA THR A 29 -28.84 -5.28 36.89
C THR A 29 -29.80 -5.34 35.71
N ASP A 30 -30.74 -6.28 35.72
CA ASP A 30 -31.82 -6.35 34.72
C ASP A 30 -32.61 -5.03 34.60
N LYS A 31 -32.66 -4.25 35.67
CA LYS A 31 -33.31 -2.93 35.64
C LYS A 31 -32.47 -1.93 34.86
N ASP A 32 -31.15 -1.90 35.08
CA ASP A 32 -30.25 -0.99 34.35
C ASP A 32 -30.29 -1.28 32.85
N ILE A 33 -30.32 -2.56 32.45
CA ILE A 33 -30.47 -2.96 31.05
C ILE A 33 -31.80 -2.46 30.45
N LYS A 34 -32.93 -2.67 31.15
CA LYS A 34 -34.24 -2.20 30.66
C LYS A 34 -34.33 -0.68 30.57
N ASP A 35 -33.76 0.03 31.54
CA ASP A 35 -33.73 1.49 31.55
C ASP A 35 -32.84 2.00 30.39
N ALA A 36 -31.71 1.32 30.10
CA ALA A 36 -30.85 1.63 28.96
C ALA A 36 -31.55 1.41 27.62
N GLU A 37 -32.20 0.27 27.41
CA GLU A 37 -32.97 -0.02 26.19
C GLU A 37 -34.11 1.00 25.96
N ALA A 38 -34.81 1.37 27.04
CA ALA A 38 -35.90 2.34 26.98
C ALA A 38 -35.42 3.75 26.60
N GLU A 39 -34.24 4.16 27.05
CA GLU A 39 -33.65 5.46 26.71
C GLU A 39 -33.04 5.49 25.30
N LEU A 40 -32.34 4.43 24.91
CA LEU A 40 -31.72 4.31 23.58
C LEU A 40 -32.77 4.11 22.48
N GLY A 41 -33.91 3.50 22.82
CA GLY A 41 -34.93 3.10 21.84
C GLY A 41 -34.56 1.83 21.06
N TYR A 42 -33.56 1.09 21.53
CA TYR A 42 -33.02 -0.12 20.90
C TYR A 42 -33.00 -1.28 21.91
N THR A 43 -33.32 -2.48 21.45
CA THR A 43 -33.07 -3.72 22.20
C THR A 43 -31.59 -4.06 22.09
N LEU A 44 -30.92 -4.25 23.23
CA LEU A 44 -29.49 -4.59 23.23
C LEU A 44 -29.27 -6.04 22.77
N PRO A 45 -28.22 -6.34 22.00
CA PRO A 45 -27.91 -7.71 21.59
C PRO A 45 -27.71 -8.62 22.81
N VAL A 46 -28.13 -9.88 22.71
CA VAL A 46 -27.97 -10.86 23.80
C VAL A 46 -26.50 -10.98 24.21
N ALA A 47 -25.59 -11.06 23.24
CA ALA A 47 -24.16 -11.11 23.49
C ALA A 47 -23.63 -9.85 24.20
N TYR A 48 -24.16 -8.67 23.90
CA TYR A 48 -23.75 -7.43 24.55
C TYR A 48 -24.22 -7.39 26.02
N ILE A 49 -25.45 -7.86 26.30
CA ILE A 49 -25.93 -8.02 27.68
C ILE A 49 -25.08 -9.05 28.45
N GLU A 50 -24.68 -10.15 27.82
CA GLU A 50 -23.78 -11.14 28.44
C GLU A 50 -22.40 -10.55 28.74
N LEU A 51 -21.85 -9.72 27.85
CA LEU A 51 -20.65 -8.95 28.11
C LEU A 51 -20.85 -8.00 29.30
N LEU A 52 -21.91 -7.18 29.32
CA LEU A 52 -22.17 -6.23 30.40
C LEU A 52 -22.31 -6.91 31.78
N ASN A 53 -22.92 -8.10 31.81
CA ASN A 53 -23.05 -8.91 33.03
C ASN A 53 -21.71 -9.48 33.51
N ASN A 54 -20.78 -9.76 32.59
CA ASN A 54 -19.42 -10.16 32.93
C ASN A 54 -18.57 -8.96 33.36
N HIS A 55 -18.65 -7.87 32.59
CA HIS A 55 -17.82 -6.68 32.69
C HIS A 55 -18.54 -5.47 32.06
N ASN A 56 -18.89 -4.45 32.88
CA ASN A 56 -19.67 -3.30 32.42
C ASN A 56 -18.79 -2.23 31.73
N GLY A 57 -18.27 -2.59 30.55
CA GLY A 57 -17.30 -1.80 29.79
C GLY A 57 -15.87 -2.00 30.26
N GLY A 58 -14.90 -1.72 29.42
CA GLY A 58 -13.47 -1.92 29.73
C GLY A 58 -12.56 -1.69 28.54
N VAL A 59 -11.26 -1.59 28.81
CA VAL A 59 -10.21 -1.55 27.78
C VAL A 59 -9.87 -2.97 27.36
N LEU A 60 -9.66 -3.20 26.07
CA LEU A 60 -9.38 -4.53 25.53
C LEU A 60 -7.88 -4.84 25.60
N ASN A 61 -7.56 -6.08 25.96
CA ASN A 61 -6.26 -6.69 25.65
C ASN A 61 -6.29 -7.33 24.24
N LYS A 62 -7.43 -7.93 23.88
CA LYS A 62 -7.70 -8.36 22.50
C LYS A 62 -8.28 -7.20 21.69
N ASN A 63 -7.40 -6.31 21.23
CA ASN A 63 -7.73 -5.03 20.62
C ASN A 63 -7.81 -5.04 19.09
N CYS A 64 -7.44 -6.11 18.38
CA CYS A 64 -7.42 -6.12 16.92
C CYS A 64 -8.59 -6.95 16.35
N PHE A 65 -9.42 -6.37 15.49
CA PHE A 65 -10.43 -7.09 14.73
C PHE A 65 -10.06 -7.09 13.25
N ILE A 66 -10.19 -8.23 12.59
CA ILE A 66 -9.96 -8.39 11.16
C ILE A 66 -11.20 -9.04 10.54
N ASN A 67 -11.86 -8.37 9.60
CA ASN A 67 -13.03 -8.93 8.93
C ASN A 67 -12.65 -10.02 7.90
N ASN A 68 -13.55 -10.44 7.01
CA ASN A 68 -13.25 -11.44 5.99
C ASN A 68 -12.75 -10.83 4.67
N GLU A 69 -12.83 -9.52 4.54
CA GLU A 69 -12.40 -8.75 3.36
C GLU A 69 -10.97 -8.19 3.54
N GLY A 70 -10.40 -8.34 4.74
CA GLY A 70 -9.06 -7.91 5.10
C GLY A 70 -9.00 -6.55 5.81
N ASP A 71 -10.16 -5.93 6.10
CA ASP A 71 -10.18 -4.68 6.88
C ASP A 71 -9.81 -4.96 8.34
N CYS A 72 -8.84 -4.20 8.82
CA CYS A 72 -8.36 -4.24 10.20
C CYS A 72 -8.89 -3.02 10.97
N VAL A 73 -9.27 -3.23 12.23
CA VAL A 73 -9.56 -2.13 13.16
C VAL A 73 -9.03 -2.44 14.55
N TYR A 74 -8.37 -1.44 15.14
CA TYR A 74 -7.84 -1.53 16.50
C TYR A 74 -8.78 -0.83 17.48
N VAL A 75 -9.41 -1.62 18.32
CA VAL A 75 -10.42 -1.25 19.29
C VAL A 75 -9.77 -0.99 20.65
N THR A 76 -9.92 0.22 21.18
CA THR A 76 -9.36 0.59 22.49
C THR A 76 -10.21 -0.01 23.61
N GLY A 77 -11.51 0.26 23.63
CA GLY A 77 -12.38 -0.20 24.70
C GLY A 77 -13.82 -0.39 24.28
N ILE A 78 -14.47 -1.36 24.92
CA ILE A 78 -15.91 -1.58 24.79
C ILE A 78 -16.62 -0.71 25.81
N TYR A 79 -17.63 0.02 25.37
CA TYR A 79 -18.43 0.88 26.23
C TYR A 79 -19.34 0.04 27.14
N GLY A 80 -19.43 0.46 28.40
CA GLY A 80 -20.46 -0.01 29.33
C GLY A 80 -21.72 0.86 29.27
N ILE A 81 -22.60 0.70 30.25
CA ILE A 81 -23.81 1.51 30.43
C ILE A 81 -23.80 2.37 31.69
N ASP A 82 -22.69 2.41 32.43
CA ASP A 82 -22.58 3.25 33.63
C ASP A 82 -22.35 4.73 33.26
N ARG A 83 -23.28 5.59 33.66
CA ARG A 83 -23.25 7.04 33.33
C ARG A 83 -22.10 7.79 33.99
N ASP A 84 -21.59 7.25 35.09
CA ASP A 84 -20.50 7.86 35.83
C ASP A 84 -19.14 7.64 35.15
N LYS A 85 -19.10 6.79 34.10
CA LYS A 85 -17.89 6.50 33.32
C LYS A 85 -17.81 7.39 32.09
N LYS A 86 -16.58 7.80 31.77
CA LYS A 86 -16.31 8.73 30.67
C LYS A 86 -16.59 8.08 29.32
N TYR A 87 -16.13 6.84 29.15
CA TYR A 87 -16.29 6.01 27.95
C TYR A 87 -17.34 4.93 28.23
N SER A 88 -18.58 5.36 28.22
CA SER A 88 -19.76 4.49 28.29
C SER A 88 -20.81 5.04 27.33
N ILE A 89 -21.80 4.22 26.97
CA ILE A 89 -22.88 4.61 26.06
C ILE A 89 -23.56 5.90 26.53
N PHE A 90 -23.66 6.12 27.85
CA PHE A 90 -24.29 7.30 28.46
C PHE A 90 -23.28 8.25 29.13
N GLY A 91 -22.00 8.01 28.90
CA GLY A 91 -20.90 8.79 29.46
C GLY A 91 -20.64 10.10 28.73
N GLN A 92 -19.59 10.81 29.14
CA GLN A 92 -19.17 12.06 28.52
C GLN A 92 -18.93 11.92 27.00
N PHE A 93 -18.34 10.79 26.59
CA PHE A 93 -18.07 10.44 25.20
C PHE A 93 -18.93 9.27 24.73
N GLY A 94 -20.21 9.28 25.13
CA GLY A 94 -21.19 8.27 24.75
C GLY A 94 -21.96 8.57 23.46
N ASN A 95 -23.05 7.84 23.25
CA ASN A 95 -23.84 7.85 22.02
C ASN A 95 -24.36 9.26 21.65
N GLU A 96 -24.85 10.03 22.63
CA GLU A 96 -25.33 11.39 22.40
C GLU A 96 -24.22 12.33 21.89
N PHE A 97 -23.01 12.20 22.44
CA PHE A 97 -21.87 13.03 22.07
C PHE A 97 -21.47 12.80 20.61
N TRP A 98 -21.22 11.55 20.23
CA TRP A 98 -20.75 11.23 18.87
C TRP A 98 -21.80 11.56 17.79
N ILE A 99 -23.08 11.28 18.04
CA ILE A 99 -24.15 11.58 17.08
C ILE A 99 -24.43 13.09 17.04
N SER A 100 -24.61 13.74 18.19
CA SER A 100 -25.10 15.14 18.20
C SER A 100 -24.00 16.17 17.98
N LYS A 101 -22.80 15.94 18.54
CA LYS A 101 -21.66 16.85 18.44
C LYS A 101 -20.81 16.56 17.21
N TRP A 102 -20.41 15.30 17.04
CA TRP A 102 -19.52 14.86 15.96
C TRP A 102 -20.26 14.36 14.71
N LYS A 103 -21.58 14.48 14.68
CA LYS A 103 -22.42 14.23 13.50
C LYS A 103 -22.32 12.83 12.90
N TYR A 104 -21.85 11.86 13.68
CA TYR A 104 -21.94 10.46 13.30
C TYR A 104 -23.39 10.07 12.98
N PRO A 105 -23.61 9.20 11.98
CA PRO A 105 -24.93 8.89 11.49
C PRO A 105 -25.75 8.15 12.58
N PRO A 106 -27.03 8.49 12.78
CA PRO A 106 -27.86 7.92 13.84
C PRO A 106 -28.38 6.52 13.46
N ILE A 107 -27.48 5.59 13.20
CA ILE A 107 -27.77 4.23 12.72
C ILE A 107 -28.01 3.22 13.85
N GLY A 108 -27.71 3.61 15.09
CA GLY A 108 -27.83 2.74 16.24
C GLY A 108 -27.02 3.23 17.45
N ILE A 109 -26.18 2.34 17.99
CA ILE A 109 -25.48 2.55 19.26
C ILE A 109 -23.96 2.53 19.02
N VAL A 110 -23.26 3.57 19.45
CA VAL A 110 -21.79 3.57 19.59
C VAL A 110 -21.40 2.63 20.73
N VAL A 111 -20.70 1.54 20.40
CA VAL A 111 -20.40 0.45 21.35
C VAL A 111 -18.91 0.35 21.70
N ALA A 112 -18.02 0.91 20.89
CA ALA A 112 -16.59 0.94 21.18
C ALA A 112 -15.90 2.11 20.50
N ASP A 113 -14.81 2.59 21.12
CA ASP A 113 -13.84 3.47 20.50
C ASP A 113 -12.61 2.70 20.01
N THR A 114 -11.91 3.31 19.07
CA THR A 114 -10.71 2.78 18.44
C THR A 114 -9.47 3.56 18.91
N ILE A 115 -8.30 3.16 18.42
CA ILE A 115 -7.06 3.88 18.69
C ILE A 115 -7.00 5.26 18.01
N SER A 116 -7.88 5.52 17.04
CA SER A 116 -7.88 6.80 16.32
C SER A 116 -8.28 7.97 17.21
N GLY A 117 -8.95 7.73 18.34
CA GLY A 117 -9.44 8.80 19.20
C GLY A 117 -10.69 9.51 18.66
N GLY A 118 -11.43 8.85 17.77
CA GLY A 118 -12.76 9.30 17.31
C GLY A 118 -12.85 9.65 15.83
N HIS A 119 -11.78 9.45 15.05
CA HIS A 119 -11.83 9.53 13.58
C HIS A 119 -12.60 8.34 13.00
N ASP A 120 -12.60 7.21 13.69
CA ASP A 120 -13.49 6.09 13.43
C ASP A 120 -14.04 5.49 14.72
N MET A 121 -15.24 4.92 14.64
CA MET A 121 -15.98 4.43 15.81
C MET A 121 -16.74 3.15 15.46
N ILE A 122 -16.94 2.27 16.46
CA ILE A 122 -17.66 1.01 16.27
C ILE A 122 -19.13 1.16 16.68
N PHE A 123 -20.03 0.80 15.77
CA PHE A 123 -21.46 0.88 15.96
C PHE A 123 -22.14 -0.49 15.91
N LEU A 124 -23.20 -0.62 16.70
CA LEU A 124 -24.29 -1.55 16.43
C LEU A 124 -25.24 -0.89 15.44
N ASP A 125 -25.31 -1.42 14.21
CA ASP A 125 -26.14 -0.89 13.13
C ASP A 125 -27.49 -1.58 13.07
N TYR A 126 -28.55 -0.82 13.34
CA TYR A 126 -29.94 -1.29 13.37
C TYR A 126 -30.74 -0.93 12.11
N ARG A 127 -30.13 -0.30 11.09
CA ARG A 127 -30.85 0.17 9.89
C ARG A 127 -31.64 -0.94 9.19
N GLU A 128 -31.04 -2.13 9.06
CA GLU A 128 -31.66 -3.27 8.37
C GLU A 128 -32.65 -4.04 9.26
N CYS A 129 -32.28 -4.30 10.52
CA CYS A 129 -33.02 -5.18 11.41
C CYS A 129 -34.10 -4.46 12.23
N GLY A 130 -34.08 -3.12 12.26
CA GLY A 130 -34.96 -2.27 13.06
C GLY A 130 -34.63 -2.32 14.55
N PRO A 131 -35.25 -1.47 15.38
CA PRO A 131 -34.82 -1.21 16.76
C PRO A 131 -34.88 -2.41 17.71
N THR A 132 -35.55 -3.50 17.33
CA THR A 132 -35.71 -4.70 18.15
C THR A 132 -35.02 -5.93 17.54
N GLY A 133 -34.32 -5.77 16.42
CA GLY A 133 -33.63 -6.84 15.72
C GLY A 133 -32.22 -7.11 16.27
N GLU A 134 -31.55 -8.11 15.72
CA GLU A 134 -30.11 -8.34 15.96
C GLU A 134 -29.31 -7.41 15.03
N PRO A 135 -28.57 -6.43 15.54
CA PRO A 135 -27.79 -5.49 14.72
C PRO A 135 -26.49 -6.12 14.23
N LYS A 136 -26.01 -5.62 13.08
CA LYS A 136 -24.64 -5.86 12.62
C LYS A 136 -23.66 -4.97 13.38
N VAL A 137 -22.38 -5.32 13.38
CA VAL A 137 -21.30 -4.47 13.89
C VAL A 137 -20.58 -3.82 12.72
N VAL A 138 -20.43 -2.50 12.76
CA VAL A 138 -19.82 -1.72 11.68
C VAL A 138 -18.77 -0.75 12.21
N ARG A 139 -17.73 -0.49 11.42
CA ARG A 139 -16.85 0.67 11.57
C ARG A 139 -17.51 1.83 10.84
N VAL A 140 -17.54 3.00 11.47
CA VAL A 140 -17.91 4.25 10.79
C VAL A 140 -16.68 5.15 10.82
N ASP A 141 -16.17 5.50 9.64
CA ASP A 141 -14.98 6.33 9.45
C ASP A 141 -15.40 7.75 9.07
N GLN A 142 -15.17 8.70 9.98
CA GLN A 142 -15.54 10.10 9.84
C GLN A 142 -14.68 10.84 8.80
N GLU A 143 -13.44 10.43 8.58
CA GLU A 143 -12.56 11.04 7.58
C GLU A 143 -12.96 10.60 6.18
N GLY A 144 -13.43 9.36 6.03
CA GLY A 144 -14.04 8.82 4.81
C GLY A 144 -15.51 9.23 4.62
N ASP A 145 -15.91 10.45 4.97
CA ASP A 145 -17.31 10.95 4.88
C ASP A 145 -18.35 10.03 5.55
N TYR A 146 -18.01 9.54 6.75
CA TYR A 146 -18.82 8.56 7.50
C TYR A 146 -19.08 7.26 6.73
N SER A 147 -18.10 6.81 5.94
CA SER A 147 -18.14 5.51 5.28
C SER A 147 -18.38 4.39 6.31
N ILE A 148 -19.15 3.38 5.91
CA ILE A 148 -19.60 2.31 6.82
C ILE A 148 -19.09 0.98 6.30
N THR A 149 -18.20 0.37 7.07
CA THR A 149 -17.61 -0.95 6.76
C THR A 149 -18.20 -2.01 7.67
N LEU A 150 -18.66 -3.12 7.09
CA LEU A 150 -19.18 -4.26 7.84
C LEU A 150 -18.02 -5.00 8.53
N LEU A 151 -18.11 -5.15 9.85
CA LEU A 151 -17.13 -5.92 10.62
C LEU A 151 -17.65 -7.32 10.94
N ALA A 152 -18.87 -7.41 11.47
CA ALA A 152 -19.46 -8.70 11.83
C ALA A 152 -20.99 -8.70 11.71
N ASP A 153 -21.55 -9.88 11.46
CA ASP A 153 -23.01 -10.06 11.37
C ASP A 153 -23.75 -9.86 12.69
N ASN A 154 -23.04 -9.94 13.82
CA ASN A 154 -23.58 -9.68 15.16
C ASN A 154 -22.45 -9.43 16.17
N PHE A 155 -22.82 -8.86 17.32
CA PHE A 155 -21.86 -8.49 18.37
C PHE A 155 -21.10 -9.69 18.96
N GLY A 156 -21.74 -10.85 19.08
CA GLY A 156 -21.06 -12.03 19.63
C GLY A 156 -19.94 -12.54 18.73
N ASP A 157 -20.13 -12.48 17.41
CA ASP A 157 -19.08 -12.86 16.45
C ASP A 157 -17.98 -11.81 16.39
N PHE A 158 -18.31 -10.52 16.53
CA PHE A 158 -17.30 -9.46 16.69
C PHE A 158 -16.35 -9.75 17.87
N ILE A 159 -16.91 -9.98 19.07
CA ILE A 159 -16.12 -10.25 20.28
C ILE A 159 -15.28 -11.51 20.18
N LYS A 160 -15.78 -12.57 19.51
CA LYS A 160 -15.05 -13.84 19.37
C LYS A 160 -13.87 -13.79 18.42
N ASN A 161 -13.88 -12.85 17.47
CA ASN A 161 -12.84 -12.72 16.45
C ASN A 161 -11.93 -11.51 16.70
N LEU A 162 -11.86 -11.04 17.95
CA LEU A 162 -10.82 -10.12 18.40
C LEU A 162 -9.53 -10.90 18.72
N TYR A 163 -8.40 -10.34 18.31
CA TYR A 163 -7.05 -10.80 18.52
C TYR A 163 -6.26 -9.78 19.36
N ILE A 164 -5.14 -10.21 19.92
CA ILE A 164 -4.13 -9.27 20.41
C ILE A 164 -3.34 -8.81 19.17
N SER A 165 -3.08 -7.51 19.05
CA SER A 165 -2.28 -6.96 17.97
C SER A 165 -0.88 -7.61 17.93
N ILE A 166 -0.22 -7.58 16.76
CA ILE A 166 1.11 -8.19 16.60
C ILE A 166 2.17 -7.52 17.50
N GLU A 167 2.01 -6.22 17.75
CA GLU A 167 2.91 -5.45 18.60
C GLU A 167 2.82 -5.85 20.08
N GLU A 168 1.62 -6.24 20.55
CA GLU A 168 1.36 -6.52 21.96
C GLU A 168 1.34 -8.02 22.28
N ILE A 169 1.13 -8.89 21.29
CA ILE A 169 1.01 -10.33 21.52
C ILE A 169 2.35 -10.94 21.96
N THR A 170 2.30 -11.72 23.04
CA THR A 170 3.46 -12.48 23.50
C THR A 170 3.71 -13.70 22.63
N ASP A 171 4.94 -14.23 22.67
CA ASP A 171 5.31 -15.42 21.91
C ASP A 171 4.44 -16.63 22.30
N GLU A 172 4.13 -16.80 23.59
CA GLU A 172 3.27 -17.89 24.07
C GLU A 172 1.82 -17.75 23.59
N GLU A 173 1.27 -16.54 23.60
CA GLU A 173 -0.09 -16.26 23.12
C GLU A 173 -0.19 -16.49 21.62
N PHE A 174 0.77 -15.99 20.85
CA PHE A 174 0.83 -16.21 19.41
C PHE A 174 0.96 -17.71 19.08
N GLN A 175 1.83 -18.44 19.79
CA GLN A 175 1.98 -19.89 19.63
C GLN A 175 0.68 -20.65 19.88
N SER A 176 -0.15 -20.19 20.82
CA SER A 176 -1.42 -20.82 21.17
C SER A 176 -2.52 -20.71 20.10
N LEU A 177 -2.39 -19.76 19.17
CA LEU A 177 -3.30 -19.60 18.04
C LEU A 177 -3.22 -20.82 17.10
N SER A 178 -4.29 -21.14 16.40
CA SER A 178 -4.21 -22.07 15.28
C SER A 178 -3.42 -21.47 14.11
N ASP A 179 -2.88 -22.30 13.23
CA ASP A 179 -2.13 -21.81 12.06
C ASP A 179 -2.98 -20.90 11.16
N ALA A 180 -4.28 -21.16 11.06
CA ALA A 180 -5.20 -20.32 10.29
C ALA A 180 -5.33 -18.91 10.92
N GLU A 181 -5.43 -18.84 12.25
CA GLU A 181 -5.48 -17.57 12.98
C GLU A 181 -4.15 -16.81 12.88
N LYS A 182 -3.01 -17.51 13.00
CA LYS A 182 -1.69 -16.91 12.78
C LYS A 182 -1.60 -16.31 11.37
N VAL A 183 -1.97 -17.06 10.34
CA VAL A 183 -1.92 -16.58 8.95
C VAL A 183 -2.84 -15.39 8.72
N LYS A 184 -4.06 -15.42 9.27
CA LYS A 184 -5.00 -14.30 9.19
C LYS A 184 -4.39 -13.04 9.82
N LEU A 185 -3.91 -13.16 11.05
CA LEU A 185 -3.31 -12.05 11.79
C LEU A 185 -2.09 -11.45 11.07
N LEU A 186 -1.29 -12.28 10.38
CA LEU A 186 -0.08 -11.87 9.68
C LEU A 186 -0.30 -11.40 8.22
N ASN A 187 -1.51 -11.49 7.68
CA ASN A 187 -1.79 -11.16 6.28
C ASN A 187 -2.70 -9.94 6.10
N GLU A 188 -3.51 -9.63 7.09
CA GLU A 188 -4.69 -8.77 6.95
C GLU A 188 -4.65 -7.58 7.93
N GLN A 189 -3.46 -7.19 8.41
CA GLN A 189 -3.27 -5.94 9.15
C GLN A 189 -2.74 -4.86 8.22
N GLU A 190 -3.37 -3.68 8.24
CA GLU A 190 -3.05 -2.54 7.36
C GLU A 190 -1.61 -2.03 7.58
N ASP A 191 -1.14 -2.01 8.83
CA ASP A 191 0.21 -1.55 9.21
C ASP A 191 0.99 -2.65 9.95
N LEU A 192 1.08 -3.83 9.34
CA LEU A 192 1.75 -4.97 9.97
C LEU A 192 3.23 -4.66 10.28
N ASP A 193 3.62 -4.73 11.56
CA ASP A 193 5.03 -4.79 11.95
C ASP A 193 5.65 -6.10 11.43
N VAL A 194 6.34 -6.00 10.30
CA VAL A 194 6.91 -7.17 9.60
C VAL A 194 8.07 -7.76 10.38
N ASP A 195 8.86 -6.95 11.08
CA ASP A 195 9.98 -7.43 11.87
C ASP A 195 9.48 -8.24 13.07
N ARG A 196 8.50 -7.71 13.81
CA ARG A 196 7.86 -8.45 14.91
C ARG A 196 7.16 -9.71 14.41
N SER A 197 6.51 -9.66 13.25
CA SER A 197 5.88 -10.81 12.61
C SER A 197 6.87 -11.93 12.28
N MET A 198 8.01 -11.57 11.69
CA MET A 198 9.10 -12.52 11.41
C MET A 198 9.67 -13.09 12.70
N GLU A 199 9.90 -12.25 13.72
CA GLU A 199 10.36 -12.66 15.05
C GLU A 199 9.43 -13.72 15.65
N LEU A 200 8.12 -13.44 15.73
CA LEU A 200 7.10 -14.33 16.26
C LEU A 200 7.13 -15.71 15.58
N LEU A 201 7.23 -15.76 14.26
CA LEU A 201 7.33 -17.03 13.51
C LEU A 201 8.65 -17.75 13.78
N THR A 202 9.77 -17.03 13.82
CA THR A 202 11.08 -17.64 14.08
C THR A 202 11.21 -18.18 15.50
N ASN A 203 10.56 -17.56 16.49
CA ASN A 203 10.55 -18.01 17.89
C ASN A 203 9.79 -19.33 18.12
N ILE A 204 8.89 -19.72 17.21
CA ILE A 204 8.29 -21.07 17.18
C ILE A 204 9.37 -22.14 16.86
N GLY A 205 10.43 -21.73 16.17
CA GLY A 205 11.45 -22.58 15.58
C GLY A 205 11.05 -23.05 14.18
N ILE A 206 11.91 -22.78 13.19
CA ILE A 206 11.64 -23.04 11.76
C ILE A 206 11.21 -24.50 11.51
N ASP A 207 11.82 -25.46 12.22
CA ASP A 207 11.51 -26.89 12.06
C ASP A 207 10.12 -27.28 12.60
N ASN A 208 9.48 -26.42 13.39
CA ASN A 208 8.15 -26.62 13.96
C ASN A 208 7.06 -25.89 13.16
N LEU A 209 7.43 -25.08 12.16
CA LEU A 209 6.47 -24.36 11.32
C LEU A 209 5.79 -25.33 10.35
N SER A 210 4.46 -25.21 10.24
CA SER A 210 3.70 -25.94 9.23
C SER A 210 3.97 -25.39 7.83
N PRO A 211 3.61 -26.12 6.75
CA PRO A 211 3.82 -25.66 5.39
C PRO A 211 3.23 -24.27 5.09
N ILE A 212 2.07 -23.93 5.65
CA ILE A 212 1.44 -22.62 5.44
C ILE A 212 2.22 -21.51 6.14
N LEU A 213 2.76 -21.76 7.34
CA LEU A 213 3.57 -20.79 8.07
C LEU A 213 4.98 -20.62 7.48
N LEU A 214 5.59 -21.70 6.99
CA LEU A 214 6.83 -21.63 6.20
C LEU A 214 6.63 -20.76 4.95
N SER A 215 5.49 -20.94 4.27
CA SER A 215 5.15 -20.15 3.09
C SER A 215 4.91 -18.67 3.42
N THR A 216 4.27 -18.38 4.56
CA THR A 216 4.08 -17.01 5.06
C THR A 216 5.41 -16.33 5.42
N LEU A 217 6.29 -17.01 6.17
CA LEU A 217 7.61 -16.47 6.52
C LEU A 217 8.49 -16.27 5.28
N GLY A 218 8.49 -17.23 4.34
CA GLY A 218 9.22 -17.10 3.08
C GLY A 218 8.73 -15.92 2.24
N ARG A 219 7.42 -15.65 2.21
CA ARG A 219 6.87 -14.44 1.58
C ARG A 219 7.41 -13.17 2.24
N MET A 220 7.44 -13.12 3.58
CA MET A 220 7.98 -11.97 4.31
C MET A 220 9.45 -11.73 3.99
N TYR A 221 10.27 -12.78 3.91
CA TYR A 221 11.66 -12.66 3.48
C TYR A 221 11.81 -12.15 2.05
N ASN A 222 11.04 -12.68 1.09
CA ASN A 222 11.04 -12.15 -0.28
C ASN A 222 10.75 -10.65 -0.33
N ASN A 223 9.73 -10.20 0.40
CA ASN A 223 9.30 -8.80 0.41
C ASN A 223 10.29 -7.88 1.14
N ASN A 224 11.21 -8.42 1.94
CA ASN A 224 12.24 -7.68 2.68
C ASN A 224 13.64 -7.88 2.11
N GLY A 225 13.76 -8.23 0.83
CA GLY A 225 15.06 -8.34 0.15
C GLY A 225 15.94 -9.49 0.65
N ARG A 226 15.33 -10.56 1.17
CA ARG A 226 16.01 -11.76 1.70
C ARG A 226 15.66 -13.03 0.90
N PRO A 227 15.90 -13.03 -0.43
CA PRO A 227 15.44 -14.13 -1.30
C PRO A 227 16.15 -15.47 -1.04
N GLU A 228 17.40 -15.48 -0.58
CA GLU A 228 18.10 -16.72 -0.23
C GLU A 228 17.42 -17.43 0.94
N GLU A 229 17.12 -16.71 2.03
CA GLU A 229 16.41 -17.30 3.16
C GLU A 229 14.99 -17.71 2.79
N ALA A 230 14.32 -16.99 1.89
CA ALA A 230 13.03 -17.38 1.38
C ALA A 230 13.09 -18.72 0.64
N ILE A 231 14.08 -18.93 -0.25
CA ILE A 231 14.28 -20.20 -0.96
C ILE A 231 14.52 -21.35 0.04
N GLU A 232 15.38 -21.15 1.05
CA GLU A 232 15.62 -22.16 2.07
C GLU A 232 14.34 -22.58 2.82
N LEU A 233 13.42 -21.65 3.05
CA LEU A 233 12.12 -21.95 3.67
C LEU A 233 11.18 -22.65 2.71
N PHE A 234 11.10 -22.23 1.45
CA PHE A 234 10.25 -22.85 0.45
C PHE A 234 10.68 -24.29 0.17
N ASP A 235 11.99 -24.58 0.14
CA ASP A 235 12.52 -25.93 -0.09
C ASP A 235 12.17 -26.93 1.02
N ARG A 236 11.86 -26.45 2.23
CA ARG A 236 11.37 -27.28 3.35
C ARG A 236 9.92 -27.75 3.18
N ILE A 237 9.17 -27.14 2.26
CA ILE A 237 7.77 -27.52 2.02
C ILE A 237 7.75 -28.72 1.06
N ASP A 238 7.20 -29.84 1.52
CA ASP A 238 7.04 -31.05 0.70
C ASP A 238 6.21 -30.77 -0.56
N GLU A 239 6.54 -31.44 -1.68
CA GLU A 239 5.85 -31.30 -2.97
C GLU A 239 4.32 -31.46 -2.87
N ALA A 240 3.82 -32.30 -1.96
CA ALA A 240 2.40 -32.51 -1.74
C ALA A 240 1.64 -31.26 -1.22
N HIS A 241 2.35 -30.27 -0.69
CA HIS A 241 1.80 -29.02 -0.15
C HIS A 241 2.13 -27.80 -1.03
N ARG A 242 2.76 -27.99 -2.20
CA ARG A 242 3.13 -26.89 -3.10
C ARG A 242 1.96 -26.58 -4.03
N ASP A 243 1.39 -25.40 -3.86
CA ASP A 243 0.38 -24.84 -4.76
C ASP A 243 1.00 -23.83 -5.74
N TRP A 244 0.17 -23.20 -6.58
CA TRP A 244 0.64 -22.19 -7.52
C TRP A 244 1.39 -21.05 -6.83
N SER A 245 1.01 -20.71 -5.59
CA SER A 245 1.59 -19.60 -4.83
C SER A 245 3.00 -19.95 -4.36
N TRP A 246 3.26 -21.21 -4.01
CA TRP A 246 4.61 -21.70 -3.72
C TRP A 246 5.53 -21.55 -4.94
N TYR A 247 5.10 -22.01 -6.12
CA TYR A 247 5.90 -21.93 -7.36
C TYR A 247 6.16 -20.47 -7.75
N TYR A 248 5.13 -19.62 -7.61
CA TYR A 248 5.27 -18.18 -7.82
C TYR A 248 6.28 -17.55 -6.86
N ARG A 249 6.15 -17.77 -5.54
CA ARG A 249 7.02 -17.16 -4.52
C ARG A 249 8.46 -17.64 -4.62
N CYS A 250 8.67 -18.92 -4.87
CA CYS A 250 10.02 -19.47 -5.08
C CYS A 250 10.62 -18.96 -6.40
N GLY A 251 9.82 -18.90 -7.47
CA GLY A 251 10.23 -18.30 -8.75
C GLY A 251 10.60 -16.82 -8.63
N TYR A 252 9.81 -16.05 -7.87
CA TYR A 252 10.08 -14.65 -7.53
C TYR A 252 11.43 -14.51 -6.81
N ALA A 253 11.69 -15.33 -5.78
CA ALA A 253 12.96 -15.30 -5.04
C ALA A 253 14.17 -15.53 -5.96
N HIS A 254 14.08 -16.53 -6.85
CA HIS A 254 15.10 -16.78 -7.86
C HIS A 254 15.23 -15.62 -8.86
N ALA A 255 14.12 -14.99 -9.26
CA ALA A 255 14.15 -13.84 -10.16
C ALA A 255 14.84 -12.63 -9.51
N SER A 256 14.61 -12.37 -8.21
CA SER A 256 15.30 -11.31 -7.46
C SER A 256 16.81 -11.53 -7.44
N LEU A 257 17.26 -12.78 -7.25
CA LEU A 257 18.68 -13.15 -7.29
C LEU A 257 19.29 -13.09 -8.69
N ALA A 258 18.46 -13.20 -9.73
CA ALA A 258 18.88 -13.18 -11.13
C ALA A 258 19.09 -11.76 -11.69
N CYS A 259 18.99 -10.72 -10.86
CA CYS A 259 19.13 -9.33 -11.33
C CYS A 259 20.49 -9.11 -12.01
N GLY A 260 20.48 -8.61 -13.25
CA GLY A 260 21.67 -8.39 -14.07
C GLY A 260 22.32 -9.66 -14.64
N GLU A 261 21.71 -10.84 -14.47
CA GLU A 261 22.26 -12.10 -14.97
C GLU A 261 21.79 -12.44 -16.40
N SER A 262 22.63 -13.20 -17.13
CA SER A 262 22.30 -13.70 -18.47
C SER A 262 21.30 -14.86 -18.43
N TYR A 263 20.63 -15.13 -19.55
CA TYR A 263 19.72 -16.27 -19.71
C TYR A 263 20.26 -17.63 -19.22
N GLU A 264 21.55 -17.89 -19.42
CA GLU A 264 22.19 -19.15 -19.04
C GLU A 264 22.45 -19.30 -17.53
N SER A 265 22.14 -18.28 -16.72
CA SER A 265 22.39 -18.33 -15.28
C SER A 265 21.45 -19.29 -14.56
N GLU A 266 21.93 -19.86 -13.46
CA GLU A 266 21.15 -20.81 -12.67
C GLU A 266 19.86 -20.17 -12.13
N HIS A 267 19.93 -18.93 -11.65
CA HIS A 267 18.78 -18.25 -11.07
C HIS A 267 17.75 -17.84 -12.13
N VAL A 268 18.17 -17.38 -13.32
CA VAL A 268 17.23 -17.12 -14.44
C VAL A 268 16.51 -18.39 -14.85
N GLN A 269 17.24 -19.49 -15.05
CA GLN A 269 16.64 -20.76 -15.48
C GLN A 269 15.66 -21.32 -14.45
N LYS A 270 16.02 -21.27 -13.16
CA LYS A 270 15.13 -21.68 -12.07
C LYS A 270 13.89 -20.81 -11.97
N ALA A 271 14.04 -19.49 -12.08
CA ALA A 271 12.92 -18.56 -12.05
C ALA A 271 11.92 -18.86 -13.18
N LEU A 272 12.39 -18.97 -14.43
CA LEU A 272 11.53 -19.28 -15.58
C LEU A 272 10.82 -20.64 -15.43
N GLN A 273 11.53 -21.67 -14.96
CA GLN A 273 10.92 -23.00 -14.76
C GLN A 273 9.81 -22.99 -13.69
N LEU A 274 10.05 -22.32 -12.56
CA LEU A 274 9.10 -22.21 -11.46
C LEU A 274 7.89 -21.36 -11.87
N ILE A 275 8.13 -20.21 -12.51
CA ILE A 275 7.07 -19.32 -12.97
C ILE A 275 6.23 -19.97 -14.07
N GLU A 276 6.82 -20.72 -15.00
CA GLU A 276 6.03 -21.46 -16.01
C GLU A 276 5.07 -22.46 -15.34
N THR A 277 5.51 -23.12 -14.28
CA THR A 277 4.68 -24.04 -13.49
C THR A 277 3.55 -23.29 -12.79
N ALA A 278 3.85 -22.14 -12.16
CA ALA A 278 2.85 -21.28 -11.55
C ALA A 278 1.81 -20.77 -12.57
N MET A 279 2.24 -20.37 -13.77
CA MET A 279 1.35 -19.94 -14.87
C MET A 279 0.41 -21.06 -15.32
N LYS A 280 0.92 -22.30 -15.45
CA LYS A 280 0.08 -23.46 -15.81
C LYS A 280 -1.01 -23.70 -14.76
N MET A 281 -0.63 -23.69 -13.48
CA MET A 281 -1.56 -23.93 -12.36
C MET A 281 -2.60 -22.81 -12.21
N THR A 282 -2.18 -21.54 -12.31
CA THR A 282 -3.10 -20.39 -12.23
C THR A 282 -4.08 -20.37 -13.40
N LYS A 283 -3.65 -20.71 -14.63
CA LYS A 283 -4.55 -20.88 -15.78
C LYS A 283 -5.57 -22.00 -15.57
N GLU A 284 -5.13 -23.15 -15.08
CA GLU A 284 -6.03 -24.28 -14.78
C GLU A 284 -7.07 -23.90 -13.73
N ALA A 285 -6.65 -23.17 -12.69
CA ALA A 285 -7.50 -22.69 -11.61
C ALA A 285 -8.32 -21.43 -11.96
N ARG A 286 -8.13 -20.84 -13.16
CA ARG A 286 -8.76 -19.57 -13.60
C ARG A 286 -8.50 -18.39 -12.67
N LEU A 287 -7.26 -18.28 -12.20
CA LEU A 287 -6.78 -17.23 -11.33
C LEU A 287 -6.09 -16.12 -12.14
N ASP A 288 -6.88 -15.33 -12.89
CA ASP A 288 -6.36 -14.35 -13.85
C ASP A 288 -5.49 -13.25 -13.21
N LYS A 289 -5.85 -12.79 -12.00
CA LYS A 289 -5.04 -11.81 -11.24
C LYS A 289 -3.65 -12.37 -10.91
N GLN A 290 -3.60 -13.61 -10.43
CA GLN A 290 -2.37 -14.30 -10.04
C GLN A 290 -1.53 -14.70 -11.26
N LEU A 291 -2.17 -15.00 -12.39
CA LEU A 291 -1.49 -15.15 -13.67
C LEU A 291 -0.79 -13.86 -14.07
N GLY A 292 -1.41 -12.70 -13.82
CA GLY A 292 -0.79 -11.39 -13.98
C GLY A 292 0.48 -11.22 -13.14
N TRP A 293 0.45 -11.60 -11.86
CA TRP A 293 1.65 -11.57 -11.01
C TRP A 293 2.80 -12.40 -11.58
N CYS A 294 2.50 -13.59 -12.12
CA CYS A 294 3.51 -14.41 -12.80
C CYS A 294 4.10 -13.71 -14.04
N CYS A 295 3.27 -12.95 -14.77
CA CYS A 295 3.72 -12.20 -15.94
C CYS A 295 4.68 -11.07 -15.56
N GLU A 296 4.41 -10.34 -14.47
CA GLU A 296 5.28 -9.27 -13.98
C GLU A 296 6.68 -9.77 -13.60
N VAL A 297 6.78 -10.95 -12.98
CA VAL A 297 8.08 -11.57 -12.68
C VAL A 297 8.86 -11.88 -13.96
N VAL A 298 8.19 -12.38 -15.00
CA VAL A 298 8.85 -12.64 -16.28
C VAL A 298 9.30 -11.32 -16.92
N LYS A 299 8.43 -10.30 -16.97
CA LYS A 299 8.77 -8.98 -17.52
C LYS A 299 9.99 -8.37 -16.83
N TYR A 300 10.07 -8.49 -15.50
CA TYR A 300 11.25 -8.09 -14.76
C TYR A 300 12.52 -8.79 -15.28
N LEU A 301 12.48 -10.11 -15.50
CA LEU A 301 13.61 -10.85 -16.11
C LEU A 301 13.88 -10.41 -17.55
N LEU A 302 12.86 -10.02 -18.33
CA LEU A 302 13.00 -9.57 -19.72
C LEU A 302 13.79 -8.26 -19.87
N THR A 303 13.96 -7.49 -18.80
CA THR A 303 14.89 -6.35 -18.81
C THR A 303 16.33 -6.80 -19.06
N GLN A 304 16.66 -8.06 -18.73
CA GLN A 304 18.01 -8.63 -18.83
C GLN A 304 18.14 -9.71 -19.92
N ILE A 305 17.04 -10.38 -20.30
CA ILE A 305 17.04 -11.49 -21.27
C ILE A 305 16.12 -11.24 -22.47
N LYS A 306 16.49 -11.73 -23.65
CA LYS A 306 15.77 -11.48 -24.90
C LYS A 306 14.73 -12.55 -25.18
N PRO A 307 13.55 -12.21 -25.74
CA PRO A 307 12.51 -13.18 -26.12
C PRO A 307 12.98 -14.37 -26.94
N LYS A 308 13.91 -14.16 -27.87
CA LYS A 308 14.47 -15.23 -28.70
C LYS A 308 15.24 -16.30 -27.92
N GLU A 309 15.69 -15.98 -26.71
CA GLU A 309 16.54 -16.85 -25.89
C GLU A 309 15.70 -17.89 -25.15
N TYR A 310 14.54 -17.50 -24.60
CA TYR A 310 13.68 -18.40 -23.83
C TYR A 310 12.49 -18.98 -24.60
N LYS A 311 12.08 -18.38 -25.74
CA LYS A 311 10.87 -18.76 -26.49
C LYS A 311 10.76 -20.25 -26.81
N THR A 312 11.88 -20.90 -27.12
CA THR A 312 11.89 -22.32 -27.49
C THR A 312 11.75 -23.22 -26.26
N ASP A 313 12.38 -22.83 -25.15
CA ASP A 313 12.47 -23.64 -23.94
C ASP A 313 11.25 -23.46 -23.02
N TYR A 314 10.67 -22.26 -23.01
CA TYR A 314 9.51 -21.88 -22.21
C TYR A 314 8.37 -21.31 -23.08
N PRO A 315 7.79 -22.12 -24.00
CA PRO A 315 6.76 -21.66 -24.92
C PRO A 315 5.49 -21.20 -24.20
N VAL A 316 5.17 -21.76 -23.03
CA VAL A 316 3.98 -21.34 -22.27
C VAL A 316 4.19 -19.94 -21.71
N ILE A 317 5.38 -19.60 -21.21
CA ILE A 317 5.69 -18.24 -20.79
C ILE A 317 5.54 -17.29 -21.99
N PHE A 318 6.21 -17.61 -23.09
CA PHE A 318 6.21 -16.77 -24.29
C PHE A 318 4.78 -16.48 -24.79
N GLU A 319 3.96 -17.52 -24.98
CA GLU A 319 2.57 -17.38 -25.39
C GLU A 319 1.72 -16.62 -24.35
N THR A 320 1.99 -16.81 -23.05
CA THR A 320 1.23 -16.11 -22.00
C THR A 320 1.52 -14.61 -22.04
N ILE A 321 2.79 -14.22 -22.15
CA ILE A 321 3.19 -12.82 -22.18
C ILE A 321 2.64 -12.13 -23.43
N GLU A 322 2.76 -12.74 -24.61
CA GLU A 322 2.17 -12.18 -25.85
C GLU A 322 0.65 -11.93 -25.69
N ASN A 323 -0.09 -12.93 -25.19
CA ASN A 323 -1.54 -12.78 -24.99
C ASN A 323 -1.92 -11.86 -23.81
N PHE A 324 -1.04 -11.67 -22.82
CA PHE A 324 -1.29 -10.82 -21.67
C PHE A 324 -1.14 -9.34 -22.04
N SER A 325 -0.15 -9.01 -22.88
CA SER A 325 -0.02 -7.70 -23.52
C SER A 325 -1.26 -7.36 -24.36
N ASP A 326 -1.79 -8.32 -25.13
CA ASP A 326 -3.02 -8.14 -25.90
C ASP A 326 -4.28 -8.00 -25.02
N LYS A 327 -4.32 -8.64 -23.85
CA LYS A 327 -5.47 -8.57 -22.93
C LYS A 327 -5.56 -7.25 -22.18
N LYS A 328 -4.43 -6.65 -21.78
CA LYS A 328 -4.41 -5.30 -21.19
C LYS A 328 -5.04 -4.29 -22.17
N ASN A 329 -4.72 -4.42 -23.46
CA ASN A 329 -5.35 -3.66 -24.56
C ASN A 329 -6.84 -3.98 -24.81
N SER A 330 -7.39 -5.06 -24.23
CA SER A 330 -8.79 -5.48 -24.43
C SER A 330 -9.69 -5.24 -23.21
N ILE A 331 -9.13 -5.21 -22.00
CA ILE A 331 -9.88 -5.06 -20.75
C ILE A 331 -10.35 -3.60 -20.55
N ASP A 332 -9.64 -2.63 -21.11
CA ASP A 332 -10.05 -1.20 -21.12
C ASP A 332 -11.30 -0.92 -21.97
N THR A 333 -11.91 -1.94 -22.61
CA THR A 333 -13.12 -1.78 -23.43
C THR A 333 -14.40 -2.37 -22.82
N ALA A 334 -14.36 -2.89 -21.58
CA ALA A 334 -15.51 -3.60 -21.02
C ALA A 334 -15.78 -3.35 -19.53
N ASP A 335 -15.88 -2.10 -19.10
CA ASP A 335 -16.88 -1.70 -18.10
C ASP A 335 -17.19 -0.20 -18.22
N GLY A 336 -18.29 0.11 -18.90
CA GLY A 336 -18.72 1.48 -19.15
C GLY A 336 -19.42 2.07 -17.94
N LYS A 337 -18.82 3.12 -17.37
CA LYS A 337 -19.53 4.30 -16.88
C LYS A 337 -18.72 5.57 -17.16
N ASP A 338 -19.15 6.25 -18.22
CA ASP A 338 -18.98 7.66 -18.57
C ASP A 338 -17.85 8.43 -17.87
N THR A 339 -16.70 8.53 -18.55
CA THR A 339 -15.90 9.75 -18.66
C THR A 339 -15.25 9.79 -20.05
N GLU A 340 -15.26 10.96 -20.67
CA GLU A 340 -14.90 11.22 -22.07
C GLU A 340 -13.42 10.91 -22.37
N ASP A 341 -13.20 10.34 -23.57
CA ASP A 341 -11.96 10.20 -24.35
C ASP A 341 -10.61 10.18 -23.60
N VAL A 342 -10.03 8.99 -23.44
CA VAL A 342 -8.58 8.81 -23.31
C VAL A 342 -8.12 7.87 -24.43
N ASN A 343 -7.27 8.39 -25.31
CA ASN A 343 -6.70 7.71 -26.47
C ASN A 343 -5.79 6.52 -26.06
N GLU A 344 -5.76 5.52 -26.94
CA GLU A 344 -4.77 4.42 -26.98
C GLU A 344 -3.33 4.92 -26.80
N TYR A 345 -2.54 4.31 -25.91
CA TYR A 345 -1.09 4.50 -25.86
C TYR A 345 -0.36 3.16 -25.99
N GLU A 346 0.39 3.03 -27.09
CA GLU A 346 1.47 2.05 -27.24
C GLU A 346 2.49 2.26 -26.09
N GLU A 347 2.93 1.20 -25.41
CA GLU A 347 4.05 1.25 -24.45
C GLU A 347 5.34 1.69 -25.19
N LEU A 348 5.62 2.98 -25.18
CA LEU A 348 6.85 3.59 -25.73
C LEU A 348 8.02 3.30 -24.79
N ASN A 349 9.01 2.57 -25.29
CA ASN A 349 10.19 2.14 -24.54
C ASN A 349 11.25 3.27 -24.54
N TYR A 350 11.09 4.25 -23.65
CA TYR A 350 12.01 5.39 -23.50
C TYR A 350 13.31 5.00 -22.76
N PRO A 351 14.44 5.69 -23.00
CA PRO A 351 15.70 5.41 -22.31
C PRO A 351 15.61 5.75 -20.81
N ILE A 352 16.04 4.82 -19.97
CA ILE A 352 16.13 5.01 -18.52
C ILE A 352 17.57 5.42 -18.21
N TYR A 353 17.79 6.68 -17.84
CA TYR A 353 19.13 7.30 -17.75
C TYR A 353 19.95 6.90 -16.49
N ASP A 354 19.75 5.70 -15.96
CA ASP A 354 20.20 5.23 -14.63
C ASP A 354 21.73 5.20 -14.40
N GLU A 355 22.53 5.29 -15.48
CA GLU A 355 24.00 5.27 -15.40
C GLU A 355 24.65 6.68 -15.46
N VAL A 356 23.86 7.75 -15.36
CA VAL A 356 24.35 9.14 -15.45
C VAL A 356 24.63 9.75 -14.08
N HIS A 357 25.90 9.90 -13.73
CA HIS A 357 26.29 10.55 -12.47
C HIS A 357 26.35 12.09 -12.59
N TRP A 358 25.22 12.80 -12.58
CA TRP A 358 25.20 14.27 -12.57
C TRP A 358 24.73 14.83 -11.22
N VAL A 359 25.38 15.90 -10.74
CA VAL A 359 25.01 16.56 -9.48
C VAL A 359 24.55 17.98 -9.78
N PHE A 360 23.30 18.27 -9.44
CA PHE A 360 22.73 19.61 -9.54
C PHE A 360 23.39 20.56 -8.55
N ASN A 361 23.55 21.81 -8.99
CA ASN A 361 24.14 22.86 -8.17
C ASN A 361 23.59 24.22 -8.60
N LYS A 362 23.91 25.28 -7.86
CA LYS A 362 23.32 26.61 -8.05
C LYS A 362 23.97 27.42 -9.20
N LEU A 363 24.82 26.81 -10.04
CA LEU A 363 25.47 27.51 -11.15
C LEU A 363 24.63 27.41 -12.42
N THR A 364 24.28 28.55 -13.01
CA THR A 364 23.77 28.56 -14.38
C THR A 364 24.94 28.46 -15.36
N TYR A 365 24.90 27.50 -16.27
CA TYR A 365 25.96 27.29 -17.25
C TYR A 365 25.59 27.87 -18.62
N SER A 366 26.57 28.41 -19.35
CA SER A 366 26.47 28.46 -20.81
C SER A 366 26.70 27.08 -21.42
N ARG A 367 26.31 26.87 -22.68
CA ARG A 367 26.51 25.57 -23.35
C ARG A 367 27.95 25.10 -23.33
N GLU A 368 28.89 25.97 -23.66
CA GLU A 368 30.32 25.62 -23.70
C GLU A 368 30.90 25.28 -22.33
N GLU A 369 30.38 25.89 -21.26
CA GLU A 369 30.82 25.62 -19.88
C GLU A 369 30.23 24.31 -19.38
N PHE A 370 28.94 24.09 -19.60
CA PHE A 370 28.28 22.84 -19.24
C PHE A 370 28.93 21.65 -19.94
N SER A 371 29.15 21.74 -21.25
CA SER A 371 29.80 20.66 -22.00
C SER A 371 31.17 20.31 -21.43
N LYS A 372 31.94 21.29 -20.94
CA LYS A 372 33.25 21.02 -20.31
C LYS A 372 33.08 20.28 -18.99
N GLU A 373 32.12 20.64 -18.16
CA GLU A 373 31.86 19.96 -16.88
C GLU A 373 31.26 18.57 -17.09
N TYR A 374 30.24 18.45 -17.94
CA TYR A 374 29.65 17.18 -18.35
C TYR A 374 30.71 16.19 -18.87
N ASN A 375 31.59 16.64 -19.76
CA ASN A 375 32.67 15.78 -20.28
C ASN A 375 33.73 15.39 -19.23
N LYS A 376 33.89 16.13 -18.12
CA LYS A 376 34.76 15.69 -17.01
C LYS A 376 34.09 14.59 -16.20
N VAL A 377 32.80 14.75 -15.94
CA VAL A 377 31.97 13.77 -15.25
C VAL A 377 31.97 12.46 -16.03
N VAL A 378 31.53 12.48 -17.30
CA VAL A 378 31.46 11.27 -18.14
C VAL A 378 32.81 10.55 -18.23
N LYS A 379 33.94 11.27 -18.38
CA LYS A 379 35.29 10.68 -18.41
C LYS A 379 35.70 9.91 -17.16
N ASN A 380 35.14 10.25 -16.00
CA ASN A 380 35.45 9.58 -14.75
C ASN A 380 34.69 8.26 -14.58
N TYR A 381 33.62 8.05 -15.35
CA TYR A 381 32.70 6.91 -15.21
C TYR A 381 32.60 6.02 -16.46
N THR A 382 33.08 6.43 -17.63
CA THR A 382 33.18 5.55 -18.80
C THR A 382 34.40 4.64 -18.74
N ASP A 383 34.17 3.33 -18.61
CA ASP A 383 35.19 2.31 -18.85
C ASP A 383 35.62 2.36 -20.33
N LYS A 384 36.92 2.19 -20.64
CA LYS A 384 37.53 2.46 -21.96
C LYS A 384 36.99 1.66 -23.17
N ASN A 385 35.92 0.89 -23.01
CA ASN A 385 35.36 0.00 -24.03
C ASN A 385 33.85 0.16 -24.29
N GLN A 386 33.14 1.10 -23.66
CA GLN A 386 31.78 1.44 -24.10
C GLN A 386 31.84 2.44 -25.24
N VAL A 387 31.35 2.02 -26.41
CA VAL A 387 31.00 2.92 -27.50
C VAL A 387 29.75 3.65 -27.04
N ASP A 388 29.82 4.97 -27.01
CA ASP A 388 28.74 5.94 -26.75
C ASP A 388 27.60 5.66 -27.76
N ASN A 389 26.72 4.70 -27.44
CA ASN A 389 25.58 4.35 -28.26
C ASN A 389 24.44 5.25 -27.81
N ASP A 390 24.13 6.26 -28.63
CA ASP A 390 22.90 7.05 -28.73
C ASP A 390 21.79 6.79 -27.67
N ASP A 391 21.99 7.24 -26.43
CA ASP A 391 20.90 7.41 -25.45
C ASP A 391 20.12 8.70 -25.77
N ILE A 392 19.50 8.71 -26.94
CA ILE A 392 18.64 9.78 -27.42
C ILE A 392 17.22 9.55 -26.91
N LEU A 393 16.60 10.62 -26.44
CA LEU A 393 15.16 10.66 -26.22
C LEU A 393 14.54 11.16 -27.51
N ASP A 394 13.97 10.23 -28.30
CA ASP A 394 13.47 10.46 -29.67
C ASP A 394 12.12 11.20 -29.70
N GLU A 395 12.08 12.35 -29.01
CA GLU A 395 10.93 13.24 -28.94
C GLU A 395 11.34 14.68 -29.28
N PRO A 396 10.58 15.39 -30.15
CA PRO A 396 10.91 16.76 -30.55
C PRO A 396 10.61 17.77 -29.44
N GLU A 397 9.67 17.46 -28.55
CA GLU A 397 9.29 18.25 -27.39
C GLU A 397 8.75 17.32 -26.29
N ILE A 398 8.93 17.71 -25.04
CA ILE A 398 8.55 16.93 -23.86
C ILE A 398 8.04 17.86 -22.75
N LEU A 399 7.21 17.32 -21.88
CA LEU A 399 6.91 17.88 -20.57
C LEU A 399 7.69 17.12 -19.50
N LEU A 400 8.18 17.82 -18.49
CA LEU A 400 8.96 17.23 -17.41
C LEU A 400 8.42 17.71 -16.06
N THR A 401 8.24 16.80 -15.11
CA THR A 401 7.83 17.09 -13.73
C THR A 401 9.02 16.87 -12.80
N TYR A 402 9.20 17.76 -11.82
CA TYR A 402 10.20 17.59 -10.77
C TYR A 402 9.82 18.37 -9.50
N GLU A 403 10.25 17.87 -8.35
CA GLU A 403 10.04 18.54 -7.07
C GLU A 403 11.17 19.54 -6.76
N ALA A 404 10.78 20.71 -6.24
CA ALA A 404 11.72 21.70 -5.72
C ALA A 404 11.08 22.63 -4.70
N TRP A 405 11.93 23.26 -3.90
CA TRP A 405 11.60 24.32 -2.98
C TRP A 405 11.79 25.70 -3.63
N ILE A 406 10.76 26.54 -3.59
CA ILE A 406 10.77 27.91 -4.11
C ILE A 406 10.33 28.93 -3.06
N GLU A 407 10.98 30.09 -3.02
CA GLU A 407 10.60 31.23 -2.17
C GLU A 407 9.41 32.01 -2.78
N SER A 408 9.35 32.07 -4.12
CA SER A 408 8.36 32.79 -4.92
C SER A 408 8.13 32.12 -6.28
N VAL A 409 6.92 32.25 -6.82
CA VAL A 409 6.60 31.91 -8.23
C VAL A 409 7.44 32.70 -9.24
N ASP A 410 8.09 33.80 -8.82
CA ASP A 410 9.05 34.55 -9.65
C ASP A 410 10.31 33.74 -10.02
N GLN A 411 10.57 32.61 -9.34
CA GLN A 411 11.65 31.69 -9.69
C GLN A 411 11.29 30.76 -10.86
N LEU A 412 10.02 30.70 -11.27
CA LEU A 412 9.58 29.93 -12.42
C LEU A 412 10.00 30.61 -13.72
N PHE A 413 10.52 29.81 -14.65
CA PHE A 413 10.78 30.26 -16.02
C PHE A 413 9.48 30.31 -16.84
N ASP A 414 9.49 31.02 -17.97
CA ASP A 414 8.31 31.19 -18.83
C ASP A 414 7.69 29.84 -19.27
N ASN A 415 8.54 28.82 -19.38
CA ASN A 415 8.20 27.44 -19.75
C ASN A 415 7.91 26.53 -18.55
N GLU A 416 7.71 27.06 -17.34
CA GLU A 416 7.42 26.30 -16.12
C GLU A 416 6.08 26.70 -15.48
N ARG A 417 5.37 25.74 -14.88
CA ARG A 417 4.18 25.95 -14.04
C ARG A 417 4.24 25.05 -12.82
N VAL A 418 3.65 25.50 -11.72
CA VAL A 418 3.39 24.63 -10.56
C VAL A 418 2.13 23.82 -10.86
N THR A 419 2.16 22.52 -10.56
CA THR A 419 1.03 21.60 -10.80
C THR A 419 -0.07 21.77 -9.74
N ASP A 420 0.29 22.16 -8.52
CA ASP A 420 -0.64 22.52 -7.45
C ASP A 420 -1.15 23.98 -7.57
N GLU A 421 -2.45 24.14 -7.85
CA GLU A 421 -3.05 25.45 -8.18
C GLU A 421 -3.21 26.41 -6.96
N GLU A 422 -2.99 25.96 -5.72
CA GLU A 422 -3.19 26.77 -4.50
C GLU A 422 -1.96 26.83 -3.58
N LEU A 423 -1.00 27.72 -3.88
CA LEU A 423 0.09 28.04 -2.94
C LEU A 423 -0.40 29.01 -1.85
N LEU A 424 -0.65 28.52 -0.63
CA LEU A 424 -1.04 29.34 0.52
C LEU A 424 0.20 29.82 1.30
N GLU A 425 0.21 31.09 1.76
CA GLU A 425 1.34 31.66 2.52
C GLU A 425 1.62 30.92 3.84
N ASP A 426 0.60 30.30 4.45
CA ASP A 426 0.72 29.58 5.72
C ASP A 426 1.36 28.19 5.59
N ASP A 427 1.50 27.66 4.35
CA ASP A 427 2.03 26.31 4.07
C ASP A 427 3.56 26.31 3.81
N LYS A 428 4.24 27.43 4.08
CA LYS A 428 5.70 27.53 3.90
C LYS A 428 6.48 26.87 5.02
N GLU A 429 7.44 26.01 4.66
CA GLU A 429 8.50 25.56 5.58
C GLU A 429 9.75 26.41 5.36
N ASP A 430 10.29 26.99 6.44
CA ASP A 430 11.46 27.90 6.42
C ASP A 430 11.38 29.04 5.38
N GLY A 431 10.16 29.47 5.04
CA GLY A 431 9.90 30.56 4.09
C GLY A 431 9.82 30.15 2.61
N MET A 432 9.90 28.85 2.32
CA MET A 432 9.81 28.25 0.99
C MET A 432 8.60 27.32 0.88
N TRP A 433 8.09 27.12 -0.33
CA TRP A 433 7.11 26.09 -0.65
C TRP A 433 7.82 24.91 -1.31
N GLN A 434 7.59 23.69 -0.85
CA GLN A 434 7.88 22.49 -1.63
C GLN A 434 6.77 22.34 -2.67
N VAL A 435 7.15 22.29 -3.94
CA VAL A 435 6.20 22.24 -5.05
C VAL A 435 6.67 21.26 -6.10
N GLU A 436 5.72 20.65 -6.79
CA GLU A 436 5.97 19.98 -8.06
C GLU A 436 5.85 21.00 -9.21
N ILE A 437 6.86 21.00 -10.07
CA ILE A 437 6.99 21.95 -11.18
C ILE A 437 7.00 21.18 -12.49
N MET A 438 6.08 21.53 -13.39
CA MET A 438 6.06 21.07 -14.76
C MET A 438 6.79 22.05 -15.67
N ALA A 439 7.68 21.55 -16.52
CA ALA A 439 8.43 22.33 -17.50
C ALA A 439 8.22 21.80 -18.93
N HIS A 440 8.02 22.69 -19.90
CA HIS A 440 8.00 22.35 -21.33
C HIS A 440 9.37 22.57 -21.94
N LEU A 441 9.94 21.52 -22.55
CA LEU A 441 11.21 21.57 -23.26
C LEU A 441 11.04 21.18 -24.73
N VAL A 442 11.81 21.84 -25.59
CA VAL A 442 11.89 21.55 -27.03
C VAL A 442 13.33 21.20 -27.38
N ALA A 443 13.53 20.16 -28.19
CA ALA A 443 14.85 19.73 -28.63
C ALA A 443 15.49 20.80 -29.52
N ASP A 444 16.78 21.09 -29.32
CA ASP A 444 17.53 22.11 -30.05
C ASP A 444 17.60 21.79 -31.55
N ASN A 445 17.59 20.50 -31.91
CA ASN A 445 17.53 20.00 -33.29
C ASN A 445 16.09 19.85 -33.82
N GLY A 446 15.08 20.03 -32.97
CA GLY A 446 13.65 19.87 -33.28
C GLY A 446 13.19 18.44 -33.53
N THR A 447 13.98 17.43 -33.16
CA THR A 447 13.69 16.00 -33.42
C THR A 447 13.89 15.10 -32.22
N TYR A 448 14.97 15.26 -31.46
CA TYR A 448 15.30 14.39 -30.33
C TYR A 448 16.24 15.10 -29.35
N PHE A 449 16.18 14.75 -28.07
CA PHE A 449 17.13 15.25 -27.08
C PHE A 449 18.33 14.31 -26.98
N THR A 450 19.53 14.88 -27.01
CA THR A 450 20.70 14.15 -26.52
C THR A 450 20.72 14.20 -24.99
N ARG A 451 21.33 13.19 -24.34
CA ARG A 451 21.55 13.17 -22.89
C ARG A 451 22.19 14.46 -22.36
N GLU A 452 23.27 14.93 -22.99
CA GLU A 452 23.96 16.18 -22.62
C GLU A 452 23.05 17.40 -22.77
N GLU A 453 22.21 17.37 -23.81
CA GLU A 453 21.28 18.46 -24.07
C GLU A 453 20.23 18.56 -22.97
N LEU A 454 19.59 17.43 -22.66
CA LEU A 454 18.54 17.30 -21.66
C LEU A 454 19.05 17.73 -20.28
N LEU A 455 20.17 17.18 -19.82
CA LEU A 455 20.75 17.49 -18.51
C LEU A 455 21.11 18.96 -18.34
N PHE A 456 21.57 19.62 -19.40
CA PHE A 456 21.84 21.06 -19.34
C PHE A 456 20.58 21.87 -19.14
N LYS A 457 19.51 21.53 -19.87
CA LYS A 457 18.23 22.23 -19.75
C LYS A 457 17.70 22.03 -18.34
N LEU A 458 17.65 20.78 -17.86
CA LEU A 458 17.27 20.44 -16.48
C LEU A 458 18.11 21.19 -15.44
N HIS A 459 19.44 21.17 -15.57
CA HIS A 459 20.32 21.82 -14.61
C HIS A 459 20.06 23.32 -14.52
N ASN A 460 19.89 23.99 -15.67
CA ASN A 460 19.63 25.42 -15.68
C ASN A 460 18.22 25.78 -15.18
N LEU A 461 17.22 24.90 -15.37
CA LEU A 461 15.90 25.06 -14.74
C LEU A 461 16.00 24.98 -13.21
N MET A 462 16.78 24.03 -12.69
CA MET A 462 16.89 23.78 -11.24
C MET A 462 17.88 24.70 -10.52
N ALA A 463 18.81 25.36 -11.23
CA ALA A 463 19.91 26.11 -10.62
C ALA A 463 19.47 27.28 -9.70
N ASN A 464 18.28 27.85 -9.91
CA ASN A 464 17.71 28.91 -9.07
C ASN A 464 16.69 28.41 -8.04
N LYS A 465 16.53 27.09 -7.87
CA LYS A 465 15.57 26.44 -6.96
C LYS A 465 16.31 25.63 -5.91
N GLU A 466 15.69 25.34 -4.77
CA GLU A 466 16.27 24.49 -3.72
C GLU A 466 15.79 23.04 -3.87
N LEU A 467 16.71 22.08 -3.92
CA LEU A 467 16.36 20.68 -4.17
C LEU A 467 16.34 19.85 -2.89
N GLY A 468 16.65 20.47 -1.74
CA GLY A 468 16.77 19.77 -0.47
C GLY A 468 17.91 18.75 -0.54
N ASP A 469 17.62 17.52 -0.11
CA ASP A 469 18.58 16.42 -0.21
C ASP A 469 18.65 15.86 -1.65
N HIS A 470 17.72 16.17 -2.56
CA HIS A 470 17.61 15.59 -3.91
C HIS A 470 18.53 16.24 -4.97
N VAL A 471 19.85 16.16 -4.81
CA VAL A 471 20.81 16.83 -5.71
C VAL A 471 21.44 15.93 -6.78
N PHE A 472 21.22 14.62 -6.75
CA PHE A 472 21.77 13.68 -7.71
C PHE A 472 20.75 13.32 -8.79
N PHE A 473 21.11 13.40 -10.07
CA PHE A 473 20.27 12.90 -11.15
C PHE A 473 20.33 11.37 -11.18
N GLU A 474 19.17 10.71 -11.07
CA GLU A 474 19.06 9.25 -11.06
C GLU A 474 18.37 8.69 -12.30
N GLY A 475 17.63 9.50 -13.05
CA GLY A 475 16.98 9.05 -14.27
C GLY A 475 15.78 9.90 -14.65
N ILE A 476 15.01 9.39 -15.61
CA ILE A 476 13.68 9.90 -15.94
C ILE A 476 12.69 8.73 -16.01
N GLU A 477 11.47 8.96 -15.57
CA GLU A 477 10.37 8.00 -15.66
C GLU A 477 9.27 8.58 -16.55
N TYR A 478 8.71 7.77 -17.46
CA TYR A 478 7.63 8.22 -18.34
C TYR A 478 6.28 8.11 -17.63
N GLU A 479 5.54 9.21 -17.56
CA GLU A 479 4.29 9.31 -16.79
C GLU A 479 3.03 9.38 -17.65
N GLY A 480 3.16 9.52 -18.97
CA GLY A 480 2.01 9.62 -19.87
C GLY A 480 2.14 10.75 -20.87
N HIS A 481 1.02 11.32 -21.30
CA HIS A 481 0.97 12.48 -22.20
C HIS A 481 0.00 13.52 -21.67
N GLU A 482 0.35 14.79 -21.83
CA GLU A 482 -0.48 15.92 -21.43
C GLU A 482 -0.84 16.80 -22.61
N CYS A 483 -2.09 17.26 -22.66
CA CYS A 483 -2.62 18.03 -23.80
C CYS A 483 -2.52 19.54 -23.60
N GLU A 484 -2.61 19.99 -22.35
CA GLU A 484 -2.59 21.43 -21.98
C GLU A 484 -1.39 21.79 -21.10
N GLY A 485 -0.84 20.84 -20.32
CA GLY A 485 0.33 21.06 -19.47
C GLY A 485 0.22 22.32 -18.62
N TYR A 486 -0.93 22.52 -17.97
CA TYR A 486 -1.22 23.72 -17.16
C TYR A 486 -1.09 25.05 -17.96
N GLY A 487 -1.44 25.01 -19.24
CA GLY A 487 -1.37 26.15 -20.15
C GLY A 487 0.04 26.41 -20.73
N LEU A 488 0.97 25.48 -20.56
CA LEU A 488 2.26 25.50 -21.26
C LEU A 488 2.13 25.12 -22.72
N ILE A 489 1.18 24.25 -23.04
CA ILE A 489 0.96 23.70 -24.38
C ILE A 489 -0.54 23.75 -24.73
N ASP A 490 -0.85 23.62 -26.02
CA ASP A 490 -2.20 23.41 -26.53
C ASP A 490 -2.07 22.42 -27.70
N ASN A 491 -1.78 21.17 -27.35
CA ASN A 491 -1.52 20.09 -28.29
C ASN A 491 -2.55 18.98 -28.09
N LYS A 492 -3.50 18.89 -29.03
CA LYS A 492 -4.59 17.91 -29.01
C LYS A 492 -4.14 16.45 -29.05
N ASN A 493 -2.90 16.19 -29.48
CA ASN A 493 -2.35 14.84 -29.54
C ASN A 493 -1.60 14.46 -28.25
N GLY A 494 -1.48 15.38 -27.29
CA GLY A 494 -0.64 15.20 -26.12
C GLY A 494 0.86 15.33 -26.44
N ILE A 495 1.65 15.73 -25.45
CA ILE A 495 3.11 15.68 -25.45
C ILE A 495 3.54 14.76 -24.32
N PRO A 496 4.53 13.88 -24.51
CA PRO A 496 4.97 12.95 -23.47
C PRO A 496 5.48 13.68 -22.23
N VAL A 497 5.08 13.18 -21.06
CA VAL A 497 5.44 13.67 -19.73
C VAL A 497 6.44 12.73 -19.09
N PHE A 498 7.47 13.29 -18.47
CA PHE A 498 8.49 12.54 -17.76
C PHE A 498 8.74 13.12 -16.36
N TYR A 499 8.77 12.27 -15.34
CA TYR A 499 9.24 12.63 -14.02
C TYR A 499 10.76 12.57 -13.94
N ILE A 500 11.38 13.56 -13.30
CA ILE A 500 12.82 13.57 -13.05
C ILE A 500 13.11 12.93 -11.70
N CYS A 501 13.76 11.77 -11.73
CA CYS A 501 14.19 11.07 -10.53
C CYS A 501 15.47 11.70 -9.97
N CYS A 502 15.41 12.21 -8.73
CA CYS A 502 16.55 12.79 -8.04
C CYS A 502 16.83 12.09 -6.69
N GLY A 503 18.08 11.70 -6.48
CA GLY A 503 18.56 11.03 -5.28
C GLY A 503 19.28 11.94 -4.28
N SER A 504 19.49 11.41 -3.07
CA SER A 504 20.13 12.08 -1.92
C SER A 504 21.55 11.64 -1.56
#